data_AF-A0A196M8Y8-F1
#
_entry.id   AF-A0A196M8Y8-F1
#
_cell.length_a   1.000
_cell.length_b   1.000
_cell.length_c   1.000
_cell.angle_alpha   90.00
_cell.angle_beta   90.00
_cell.angle_gamma   90.00
#
_symmetry.space_group_name_H-M   'P 1'
#
loop_
_entity.id
_entity.type
_entity.pdbx_description
1 polymer ?
#
loop_
_entity_poly.entity_id
_entity_poly.type
_entity_poly.pdbx_seq_one_letter_code
_entity_poly.pdbx_strand_id
1 'polypeptide(L)' 'MSDENDVMSTGDRLIYMANQIARNLAAQGEAEAVAATADHIASFWDPHMRARIGLLAAEKPDALSPIAAAAVRRIAR' A
#
# COMPACT_ATOMS: atom_id res chain seq x y z
N MET A 1 -24.45 8.32 22.72
CA MET A 1 -23.17 7.74 23.14
C MET A 1 -22.39 7.55 21.85
N SER A 2 -21.68 8.60 21.44
CA SER A 2 -20.96 8.63 20.18
C SER A 2 -19.55 9.08 20.53
N ASP A 3 -18.71 8.11 20.85
CA ASP A 3 -17.26 8.25 21.02
C ASP A 3 -16.64 6.86 20.88
N GLU A 4 -17.00 6.16 19.80
CA GLU A 4 -16.19 5.02 19.36
C GLU A 4 -15.09 5.63 18.49
N ASN A 5 -13.95 5.87 19.14
CA ASN A 5 -12.70 6.29 18.52
C ASN A 5 -12.52 5.59 17.16
N ASP A 6 -12.74 6.31 16.06
CA ASP A 6 -12.52 5.85 14.67
C ASP A 6 -11.01 5.80 14.39
N VAL A 7 -10.33 4.96 15.17
CA VAL A 7 -8.89 4.70 15.03
C VAL A 7 -8.78 3.72 13.88
N MET A 8 -8.21 4.21 12.77
CA MET A 8 -7.92 3.39 11.60
C MET A 8 -7.32 2.04 12.01
N SER A 9 -7.86 0.95 11.48
CA SER A 9 -7.27 -0.37 11.72
C SER A 9 -5.84 -0.41 11.19
N THR A 10 -5.00 -1.29 11.75
CA THR A 10 -3.64 -1.50 11.25
C THR A 10 -3.62 -1.80 9.74
N GLY A 11 -4.64 -2.51 9.23
CA GLY A 11 -4.76 -2.79 7.80
C GLY A 11 -5.06 -1.55 6.97
N ASP A 12 -6.01 -0.72 7.42
CA ASP A 12 -6.35 0.53 6.73
C ASP A 12 -5.15 1.51 6.76
N ARG A 13 -4.35 1.46 7.83
CA ARG A 13 -3.09 2.23 7.91
C ARG A 13 -2.07 1.77 6.87
N LEU A 14 -1.90 0.47 6.63
CA LEU A 14 -1.00 -0.04 5.58
C LEU A 14 -1.47 0.39 4.19
N ILE A 15 -2.77 0.28 3.90
CA ILE A 15 -3.34 0.75 2.62
C ILE A 15 -3.07 2.24 2.43
N TYR A 16 -3.33 3.04 3.47
CA TYR A 16 -3.07 4.47 3.46
C TYR A 16 -1.61 4.79 3.17
N MET A 17 -0.67 4.13 3.87
CA MET A 17 0.77 4.33 3.66
C MET A 17 1.21 3.95 2.24
N ALA A 18 0.76 2.81 1.72
CA ALA A 18 1.08 2.37 0.36
C ALA A 18 0.59 3.41 -0.69
N ASN A 19 -0.64 3.92 -0.51
CA ASN A 19 -1.19 4.96 -1.36
C ASN A 19 -0.49 6.31 -1.22
N GLN A 20 0.02 6.65 -0.03
CA GLN A 20 0.83 7.86 0.16
C GLN A 20 2.16 7.77 -0.57
N ILE A 21 2.86 6.65 -0.47
CA ILE A 21 4.12 6.42 -1.19
C ILE A 21 3.88 6.54 -2.70
N ALA A 22 2.87 5.83 -3.22
CA ALA A 22 2.50 5.86 -4.63
C ALA A 22 2.18 7.28 -5.13
N ARG A 23 1.42 8.06 -4.35
CA ARG A 23 1.06 9.44 -4.69
C ARG A 23 2.28 10.36 -4.76
N ASN A 24 3.21 10.20 -3.82
CA ASN A 24 4.42 11.03 -3.77
C ASN A 24 5.34 10.74 -4.97
N LEU A 25 5.33 9.50 -5.47
CA LEU A 25 6.16 9.07 -6.61
C LEU A 25 5.47 9.25 -7.96
N ALA A 26 4.17 9.53 -7.99
CA ALA A 26 3.37 9.59 -9.22
C ALA A 26 3.91 10.59 -10.26
N ALA A 27 4.57 11.67 -9.83
CA ALA A 27 5.17 12.67 -10.72
C ALA A 27 6.33 12.13 -11.59
N GLN A 28 6.90 10.97 -11.23
CA GLN A 28 7.97 10.31 -11.99
C GLN A 28 7.45 9.55 -13.23
N GLY A 29 6.12 9.46 -13.39
CA GLY A 29 5.47 8.66 -14.43
C GLY A 29 5.08 7.27 -13.92
N GLU A 30 4.03 6.68 -14.49
CA GLU A 30 3.37 5.49 -13.93
C GLU A 30 4.32 4.29 -13.76
N ALA A 31 5.08 3.94 -14.81
CA ALA A 31 5.98 2.78 -14.76
C ALA A 31 7.08 2.93 -13.69
N GLU A 32 7.69 4.12 -13.60
CA GLU A 32 8.73 4.44 -12.63
C GLU A 32 8.15 4.50 -11.22
N ALA A 33 6.99 5.13 -11.05
CA ALA A 33 6.31 5.22 -9.76
C ALA A 33 5.94 3.84 -9.21
N VAL A 34 5.51 2.89 -10.06
CA VAL A 34 5.23 1.51 -9.65
C VAL A 34 6.51 0.80 -9.19
N ALA A 35 7.62 0.96 -9.92
CA ALA A 35 8.91 0.37 -9.55
C ALA A 35 9.42 0.95 -8.22
N ALA A 36 9.51 2.28 -8.12
CA ALA A 36 9.97 2.96 -6.93
C ALA A 36 9.09 2.69 -5.70
N THR A 37 7.77 2.57 -5.88
CA THR A 37 6.85 2.20 -4.77
C THR A 37 7.12 0.77 -4.29
N ALA A 38 7.30 -0.19 -5.21
CA ALA A 38 7.60 -1.57 -4.86
C ALA A 38 8.94 -1.68 -4.12
N ASP A 39 9.97 -0.99 -4.62
CA ASP A 39 11.31 -0.97 -4.01
C ASP A 39 11.30 -0.32 -2.63
N HIS A 40 10.55 0.77 -2.46
CA HIS A 40 10.39 1.44 -1.16
C HIS A 40 9.73 0.50 -0.14
N ILE A 41 8.59 -0.12 -0.50
CA ILE A 41 7.91 -1.06 0.40
C ILE A 41 8.81 -2.26 0.70
N ALA A 42 9.50 -2.82 -0.29
CA ALA A 42 10.40 -3.94 -0.09
C ALA A 42 11.57 -3.61 0.85
N SER A 43 12.11 -2.39 0.75
CA SER A 43 13.28 -1.96 1.53
C SER A 43 12.94 -1.58 2.97
N PHE A 44 11.77 -0.96 3.21
CA PHE A 44 11.46 -0.35 4.50
C PHE A 44 10.38 -1.07 5.31
N TRP A 45 9.56 -1.94 4.69
CA TRP A 45 8.53 -2.67 5.42
C TRP A 45 9.05 -4.05 5.81
N ASP A 46 8.68 -4.47 7.03
CA ASP A 46 8.99 -5.81 7.49
C ASP A 46 8.22 -6.90 6.68
N PRO A 47 8.66 -8.16 6.76
CA PRO A 47 8.02 -9.25 6.00
C PRO A 47 6.53 -9.42 6.28
N HIS A 48 6.06 -9.19 7.52
CA HIS A 48 4.64 -9.34 7.88
C HIS A 48 3.79 -8.22 7.29
N MET A 49 4.28 -6.98 7.29
CA MET A 49 3.61 -5.87 6.62
C MET A 49 3.42 -6.15 5.11
N ARG A 50 4.44 -6.69 4.44
CA ARG A 50 4.39 -7.03 3.01
C ARG A 50 3.40 -8.16 2.72
N ALA A 51 3.40 -9.21 3.54
CA ALA A 51 2.40 -10.28 3.44
C ALA A 51 0.98 -9.74 3.67
N ARG A 52 0.80 -8.89 4.70
CA ARG A 52 -0.51 -8.34 5.05
C ARG A 52 -1.06 -7.43 3.96
N ILE A 53 -0.25 -6.56 3.36
CA ILE A 53 -0.73 -5.70 2.27
C ILE A 53 -1.06 -6.49 1.01
N GLY A 54 -0.35 -7.60 0.75
CA GLY A 54 -0.70 -8.55 -0.32
C GLY A 54 -2.10 -9.15 -0.12
N LEU A 55 -2.42 -9.62 1.09
CA LEU A 55 -3.75 -10.13 1.43
C LEU A 55 -4.83 -9.03 1.32
N LEU A 56 -4.56 -7.84 1.86
CA LEU A 56 -5.49 -6.71 1.78
C LEU A 56 -5.76 -6.28 0.34
N ALA A 57 -4.78 -6.37 -0.56
CA ALA A 57 -4.97 -6.09 -1.98
C ALA A 57 -5.93 -7.07 -2.66
N ALA A 58 -5.99 -8.32 -2.19
CA ALA A 58 -6.95 -9.32 -2.68
C ALA A 58 -8.34 -9.15 -2.03
N GLU A 59 -8.40 -8.83 -0.75
CA GLU A 59 -9.66 -8.63 -0.01
C GLU A 59 -10.37 -7.32 -0.37
N LYS A 60 -9.60 -6.26 -0.65
CA LYS A 60 -10.09 -4.90 -0.90
C LYS A 60 -9.42 -4.32 -2.17
N PRO A 61 -9.71 -4.85 -3.37
CA PRO A 61 -9.01 -4.46 -4.60
C PRO A 61 -9.13 -2.98 -4.94
N ASP A 62 -10.24 -2.34 -4.57
CA ASP A 62 -10.49 -0.91 -4.83
C ASP A 62 -9.87 0.04 -3.80
N ALA A 63 -9.28 -0.48 -2.72
CA ALA A 63 -8.72 0.36 -1.65
C ALA A 63 -7.31 0.88 -1.99
N LEU A 64 -6.63 0.26 -2.95
CA LEU A 64 -5.31 0.70 -3.42
C LEU A 64 -5.44 1.49 -4.71
N SER A 65 -4.67 2.57 -4.83
CA SER A 65 -4.47 3.26 -6.09
C SER A 65 -3.87 2.32 -7.14
N PRO A 66 -4.05 2.57 -8.45
CA PRO A 66 -3.51 1.71 -9.50
C PRO A 66 -1.99 1.47 -9.37
N ILE A 67 -1.23 2.51 -9.02
CA ILE A 67 0.22 2.43 -8.80
C ILE A 67 0.54 1.54 -7.58
N ALA A 68 -0.12 1.78 -6.45
CA ALA A 68 0.11 0.99 -5.23
C ALA A 68 -0.29 -0.49 -5.43
N ALA A 69 -1.42 -0.75 -6.08
CA ALA A 69 -1.87 -2.10 -6.40
C ALA A 69 -0.87 -2.84 -7.31
N ALA A 70 -0.37 -2.17 -8.35
CA ALA A 70 0.65 -2.74 -9.23
C ALA A 70 1.98 -2.99 -8.50
N ALA A 71 2.38 -2.09 -7.61
CA ALA A 71 3.58 -2.26 -6.79
C ALA A 71 3.44 -3.43 -5.81
N VAL A 72 2.31 -3.54 -5.11
CA VAL A 72 2.02 -4.65 -4.18
C VAL A 72 2.08 -6.00 -4.90
N ARG A 73 1.53 -6.10 -6.12
CA ARG A 73 1.63 -7.33 -6.94
C ARG A 73 3.06 -7.75 -7.28
N ARG A 74 4.04 -6.83 -7.28
CA ARG A 74 5.46 -7.16 -7.53
C ARG A 74 6.17 -7.75 -6.31
N ILE A 75 5.69 -7.42 -5.10
CA ILE A 75 6.35 -7.79 -3.83
C ILE A 75 5.61 -8.87 -3.05
N ALA A 76 4.30 -9.01 -3.23
CA ALA A 76 3.51 -10.07 -2.62
C ALA A 76 3.77 -11.37 -3.40
N ARG A 77 4.53 -12.27 -2.79
CA ARG A 77 4.80 -13.63 -3.27
C ARG A 77 4.34 -14.63 -2.23
#